data_AF-A0A1V4PEJ3-F1
#
_entry.id   AF-A0A1V4PEJ3-F1
#
_cell.length_a   1.000
_cell.length_b   1.000
_cell.length_c   1.000
_cell.angle_alpha   90.00
_cell.angle_beta   90.00
_cell.angle_gamma   90.00
#
_symmetry.space_group_name_H-M   'P 1'
#
loop_
_entity.id
_entity.type
_entity.pdbx_description
1 polymer ?
#
loop_
_entity_poly.entity_id
_entity_poly.type
_entity_poly.pdbx_seq_one_letter_code
_entity_poly.pdbx_strand_id
1 'polypeptide(L)' 'PWAQVTCMAADTVLANAASTAAVIVADDAPEWLTRRRIPALLVDHDGHGYRVAGWPPETSTGEAI' A
#
# COMPACT_ATOMS: atom_id res chain seq x y z
N PRO A 1 9.79 7.57 -6.29
CA PRO A 1 8.44 8.14 -5.98
C PRO A 1 7.35 7.15 -6.39
N TRP A 2 6.27 7.05 -5.61
CA TRP A 2 5.18 6.09 -5.85
C TRP A 2 4.10 6.69 -6.75
N ALA A 3 3.64 5.94 -7.74
CA ALA A 3 2.52 6.34 -8.59
C ALA A 3 1.18 6.23 -7.84
N GLN A 4 1.05 5.20 -7.01
CA GLN A 4 -0.12 4.99 -6.17
C GLN A 4 0.27 4.40 -4.81
N VAL A 5 -0.44 4.80 -3.76
CA VAL A 5 -0.39 4.15 -2.44
C VAL A 5 -1.80 3.91 -1.94
N THR A 6 -2.11 2.66 -1.61
CA THR A 6 -3.37 2.27 -0.98
C THR A 6 -3.08 1.66 0.39
N CYS A 7 -3.75 2.15 1.42
CA CYS A 7 -3.58 1.70 2.81
C CYS A 7 -4.91 1.19 3.38
N MET A 8 -4.84 0.20 4.27
CA MET A 8 -5.97 -0.25 5.08
C MET A 8 -5.77 0.18 6.53
N ALA A 9 -6.82 0.69 7.17
CA ALA A 9 -6.82 1.09 8.57
C ALA A 9 -8.22 0.93 9.18
N ALA A 10 -8.36 1.20 10.48
CA ALA A 10 -9.64 1.12 11.19
C ALA A 10 -10.67 2.15 10.70
N ASP A 11 -10.21 3.27 10.15
CA ASP A 11 -11.04 4.31 9.56
C ASP A 11 -10.32 4.99 8.37
N THR A 12 -11.07 5.75 7.60
CA THR A 12 -10.59 6.41 6.38
C THR A 12 -9.63 7.57 6.65
N VAL A 13 -9.72 8.22 7.82
CA VAL A 13 -8.81 9.31 8.20
C VAL A 13 -7.40 8.74 8.40
N LEU A 14 -7.29 7.63 9.14
CA LEU A 14 -6.02 6.95 9.35
C LEU A 14 -5.46 6.39 8.03
N ALA A 15 -6.29 5.79 7.18
CA ALA A 15 -5.85 5.27 5.89
C ALA A 15 -5.28 6.39 4.99
N ASN A 16 -5.98 7.53 4.90
CA ASN A 16 -5.56 8.69 4.10
C ASN A 16 -4.29 9.36 4.65
N ALA A 17 -4.18 9.49 5.97
CA ALA A 17 -2.98 10.03 6.60
C ALA A 17 -1.77 9.14 6.33
N ALA A 18 -1.94 7.82 6.43
CA ALA A 18 -0.87 6.85 6.16
C ALA A 18 -0.44 6.86 4.68
N SER A 19 -1.38 6.89 3.73
CA SER A 19 -1.05 6.93 2.30
C SER A 19 -0.32 8.22 1.91
N THR A 20 -0.75 9.36 2.45
CA THR A 20 -0.07 10.65 2.23
C THR A 20 1.33 10.64 2.83
N ALA A 21 1.48 10.14 4.07
CA ALA A 21 2.78 10.01 4.71
C ALA A 21 3.72 9.10 3.91
N ALA A 22 3.22 7.99 3.37
CA ALA A 22 3.98 7.07 2.52
C ALA A 22 4.53 7.75 1.26
N VAL A 23 3.75 8.62 0.61
CA VAL A 23 4.23 9.41 -0.53
C VAL A 23 5.36 10.36 -0.11
N ILE A 24 5.25 11.00 1.07
CA ILE A 24 6.24 11.96 1.59
C ILE A 24 7.56 11.28 1.97
N VAL A 25 7.51 10.12 2.64
CA VAL A 25 8.73 9.36 3.02
C VAL A 25 9.36 8.62 1.83
N ALA A 26 8.69 8.61 0.67
CA ALA A 26 9.20 8.10 -0.59
C ALA A 26 9.73 6.66 -0.49
N ASP A 27 11.02 6.45 -0.78
CA ASP A 27 11.61 5.12 -0.95
C ASP A 27 11.60 4.31 0.36
N ASP A 28 11.53 4.97 1.52
CA ASP A 28 11.43 4.33 2.84
C ASP A 28 10.00 3.85 3.19
N ALA A 29 9.01 4.15 2.35
CA ALA A 29 7.60 3.87 2.65
C ALA A 29 7.30 2.39 2.96
N PRO A 30 7.83 1.39 2.22
CA PRO A 30 7.56 -0.01 2.51
C PRO A 30 8.00 -0.42 3.93
N GLU A 31 9.18 0.04 4.36
CA GLU A 31 9.69 -0.25 5.70
C GLU A 31 8.94 0.54 6.77
N TRP A 32 8.65 1.82 6.52
CA TRP A 32 7.92 2.70 7.42
C TRP A 32 6.50 2.16 7.73
N LEU A 33 5.80 1.66 6.70
CA LEU A 33 4.48 1.05 6.80
C LEU A 33 4.54 -0.30 7.52
N THR A 34 5.55 -1.12 7.20
CA THR A 34 5.76 -2.43 7.83
C THR A 34 5.98 -2.30 9.34
N ARG A 35 6.87 -1.40 9.78
CA ARG A 35 7.13 -1.16 11.22
C ARG A 35 5.89 -0.69 11.99
N ARG A 36 4.98 0.02 11.31
CA ARG A 36 3.72 0.51 11.88
C ARG A 36 2.57 -0.48 11.76
N ARG A 37 2.79 -1.63 11.12
CA ARG A 37 1.78 -2.67 10.86
C ARG A 37 0.56 -2.11 10.13
N ILE A 38 0.80 -1.23 9.15
CA ILE A 38 -0.25 -0.67 8.28
C ILE A 38 -0.22 -1.47 6.97
N PRO A 39 -1.21 -2.34 6.71
CA PRO A 39 -1.30 -3.06 5.45
C PRO A 39 -1.42 -2.08 4.30
N ALA A 40 -0.56 -2.24 3.29
CA ALA A 40 -0.57 -1.34 2.13
C ALA A 40 -0.11 -2.01 0.83
N LEU A 41 -0.59 -1.48 -0.28
CA LEU A 41 -0.12 -1.71 -1.64
C LEU A 41 0.47 -0.41 -2.18
N LEU A 42 1.74 -0.43 -2.54
CA LEU A 42 2.42 0.66 -3.23
C LEU A 42 2.64 0.23 -4.69
N VAL A 43 2.41 1.15 -5.64
CA VAL A 43 2.64 0.90 -7.06
C VAL A 43 3.64 1.93 -7.55
N ASP A 44 4.74 1.47 -8.15
CA ASP A 44 5.73 2.37 -8.78
C ASP A 44 5.25 2.86 -10.15
N HIS A 45 6.04 3.74 -10.78
CA HIS A 45 5.69 4.30 -12.09
C HIS A 45 5.81 3.29 -13.24
N ASP A 46 6.47 2.15 -13.03
CA ASP A 46 6.55 1.05 -13.97
C ASP A 46 5.39 0.05 -13.79
N GLY A 47 4.54 0.28 -12.78
CA GLY A 47 3.38 -0.55 -12.47
C GLY A 47 3.67 -1.72 -11.54
N HIS A 48 4.86 -1.83 -10.95
CA HIS A 48 5.15 -2.91 -10.00
C HIS A 48 4.46 -2.66 -8.65
N GLY A 49 3.76 -3.67 -8.17
CA GLY A 49 3.06 -3.65 -6.89
C GLY A 49 3.89 -4.22 -5.75
N TYR A 50 4.05 -3.45 -4.67
CA TYR A 50 4.73 -3.83 -3.44
C TYR A 50 3.70 -3.95 -2.32
N ARG A 51 3.51 -5.18 -1.82
CA ARG A 51 2.55 -5.51 -0.77
C ARG A 51 3.29 -5.61 0.57
N VAL A 52 2.85 -4.84 1.57
CA VAL A 52 3.50 -4.78 2.88
C VAL A 52 2.53 -5.01 4.03
N ALA A 53 3.06 -5.36 5.20
CA ALA A 53 2.32 -5.57 6.45
C ALA A 53 1.08 -6.47 6.30
N GLY A 54 1.19 -7.52 5.50
CA GLY A 54 0.11 -8.49 5.30
C GLY A 54 -1.01 -8.02 4.38
N TRP A 55 -0.77 -7.02 3.53
CA TRP A 55 -1.70 -6.69 2.45
C TRP A 55 -2.05 -7.96 1.65
N PRO A 56 -3.35 -8.21 1.38
CA PRO A 56 -3.76 -9.47 0.79
C PRO A 56 -3.09 -9.70 -0.58
N PRO A 57 -2.72 -10.95 -0.88
CA PRO A 57 -2.28 -11.29 -2.21
C PRO A 57 -3.40 -11.00 -3.21
N GLU A 58 -3.02 -10.80 -4.47
CA GLU A 58 -4.01 -10.85 -5.54
C GLU A 58 -4.73 -12.19 -5.46
N THR A 59 -6.01 -12.13 -5.14
CA THR A 59 -6.87 -13.29 -5.35
C THR A 59 -7.08 -13.34 -6.86
N SER A 60 -6.62 -14.41 -7.50
CA SER A 60 -7.10 -14.72 -8.83
C SER A 60 -8.61 -14.86 -8.70
N THR A 61 -9.38 -13.84 -9.07
CA THR A 61 -10.79 -14.02 -9.34
C THR A 61 -10.85 -15.09 -10.41
N GLY A 62 -11.25 -16.30 -10.02
CA GLY A 62 -11.36 -17.43 -10.92
C GLY A 62 -12.32 -17.08 -12.05
N GLU A 63 -11.84 -17.33 -13.27
CA GLU A 63 -12.56 -17.57 -14.52
C GLU A 63 -13.59 -16.54 -15.01
N ALA A 64 -13.61 -16.41 -16.34
CA ALA A 64 -14.46 -15.54 -17.15
C ALA A 64 -15.95 -15.57 -16.78
N ILE A 65 -16.58 -14.39 -16.91
CA ILE A 65 -17.95 -14.28 -17.41
C ILE A 65 -17.91 -13.74 -18.84
#